data_AF-A0AB94IH29-F1
#
_entry.id   AF-A0AB94IH29-F1
#
_cell.length_a   1.000
_cell.length_b   1.000
_cell.length_c   1.000
_cell.angle_alpha   90.00
_cell.angle_beta   90.00
_cell.angle_gamma   90.00
#
_symmetry.space_group_name_H-M   'P 1'
#
loop_
_entity.id
_entity.type
_entity.pdbx_description
1 polymer ?
#
loop_
_entity_poly.entity_id
_entity_poly.type
_entity_poly.pdbx_seq_one_letter_code
_entity_poly.pdbx_strand_id
1 'polypeptide(L)'
;MNLKNNEITTNDLDYRITAMQKLDKNKVVISGENEEYLYSLDLINGQLKKIFEVGKGVKDLLYLPEDNLLIFANSINNSVGFINLNNNKIMAEVSVGYRCLCVAP
;
A
#
# COMPACT_ATOMS: atom_id res chain seq x y z
N MET A 1 -12.39 4.95 -12.81
CA MET A 1 -12.42 6.07 -11.83
C MET A 1 -11.98 7.36 -12.53
N ASN A 2 -12.81 8.42 -12.51
CA ASN A 2 -12.51 9.71 -13.13
C ASN A 2 -12.27 10.76 -12.03
N LEU A 3 -11.00 11.11 -11.82
CA LEU A 3 -10.58 12.05 -10.77
C LEU A 3 -10.78 13.53 -11.13
N LYS A 4 -11.45 13.84 -12.25
CA LYS A 4 -11.68 15.23 -12.70
C LYS A 4 -12.97 15.85 -12.16
N ASN A 5 -13.85 15.08 -11.53
CA ASN A 5 -15.24 15.48 -11.30
C ASN A 5 -15.57 15.70 -9.81
N ASN A 6 -14.62 15.54 -8.90
CA ASN A 6 -14.85 15.46 -7.44
C ASN A 6 -15.84 14.36 -6.98
N GLU A 7 -16.28 13.47 -7.87
CA GLU A 7 -17.10 12.31 -7.53
C GLU A 7 -16.32 11.02 -7.80
N ILE A 8 -16.01 10.29 -6.73
CA ILE A 8 -15.47 8.93 -6.80
C ILE A 8 -16.63 7.99 -6.45
N THR A 9 -17.24 7.36 -7.45
CA THR A 9 -18.09 6.19 -7.23
C THR A 9 -17.21 4.94 -7.38
N THR A 10 -17.02 4.20 -6.28
CA THR A 10 -16.21 2.98 -6.24
C THR A 10 -17.06 1.77 -6.63
N ASN A 11 -17.10 1.43 -7.92
CA ASN A 11 -17.70 0.17 -8.38
C ASN A 11 -16.67 -0.96 -8.58
N ASP A 12 -15.37 -0.70 -8.34
CA ASP A 12 -14.28 -1.65 -8.63
C ASP A 12 -13.47 -2.13 -7.39
N LEU A 13 -13.76 -1.58 -6.20
CA LEU A 13 -13.11 -1.96 -4.94
C LEU A 13 -14.15 -2.55 -4.01
N ASP A 14 -14.22 -3.87 -3.96
CA ASP A 14 -15.17 -4.65 -3.15
C ASP A 14 -14.64 -4.94 -1.73
N TYR A 15 -13.50 -4.36 -1.36
CA TYR A 15 -12.87 -4.54 -0.05
C TYR A 15 -12.61 -3.22 0.68
N ARG A 16 -12.43 -3.34 2.00
CA ARG A 16 -12.11 -2.21 2.88
C ARG A 16 -10.64 -1.81 2.73
N ILE A 17 -10.41 -0.57 2.32
CA ILE A 17 -9.09 0.07 2.35
C ILE A 17 -8.68 0.34 3.80
N THR A 18 -7.45 -0.03 4.17
CA THR A 18 -6.86 0.24 5.49
C THR A 18 -5.85 1.39 5.48
N ALA A 19 -5.04 1.50 4.43
CA ALA A 19 -4.06 2.56 4.27
C ALA A 19 -3.91 2.95 2.80
N MET A 20 -3.50 4.19 2.58
CA MET A 20 -3.16 4.73 1.27
C MET A 20 -1.89 5.56 1.39
N GLN A 21 -0.95 5.35 0.48
CA GLN A 21 0.31 6.10 0.42
C GLN A 21 0.54 6.60 -1.00
N LYS A 22 0.69 7.92 -1.15
CA LYS A 22 1.02 8.52 -2.45
C LYS A 22 2.48 8.21 -2.78
N LEU A 23 2.73 7.71 -3.99
CA LEU A 23 4.09 7.50 -4.51
C LEU A 23 4.53 8.67 -5.40
N ASP A 24 3.62 9.16 -6.24
CA ASP A 24 3.87 10.30 -7.12
C ASP A 24 2.56 11.03 -7.47
N LYS A 25 2.61 12.00 -8.39
CA LYS A 25 1.44 12.80 -8.80
C LYS A 25 0.27 11.97 -9.38
N ASN A 26 0.56 10.79 -9.91
CA ASN A 26 -0.35 9.95 -10.67
C ASN A 26 -0.57 8.57 -10.03
N LYS A 27 0.08 8.26 -8.90
CA LYS A 27 0.05 6.91 -8.32
C LYS A 27 -0.10 6.92 -6.81
N VAL A 28 -1.01 6.08 -6.33
CA VAL A 28 -1.21 5.76 -4.91
C VAL A 28 -1.08 4.26 -4.71
N VAL A 29 -0.42 3.84 -3.64
CA VAL A 29 -0.47 2.46 -3.17
C VAL A 29 -1.52 2.33 -2.08
N ILE A 30 -2.29 1.26 -2.15
CA ILE A 30 -3.44 0.98 -1.30
C ILE A 30 -3.27 -0.41 -0.69
N SER A 31 -3.62 -0.54 0.58
CA SER A 31 -3.75 -1.83 1.26
C SER A 31 -5.17 -2.08 1.74
N GLY A 32 -5.53 -3.35 1.94
CA GLY A 32 -6.73 -3.77 2.63
C GLY A 32 -6.41 -4.84 3.68
N GLU A 33 -7.15 -4.86 4.78
CA GLU A 33 -6.88 -5.79 5.89
C GLU A 33 -6.99 -7.26 5.48
N ASN A 34 -7.97 -7.57 4.63
CA ASN A 34 -8.24 -8.93 4.17
C ASN A 34 -7.59 -9.23 2.81
N GLU A 35 -6.79 -8.29 2.29
CA GLU A 35 -6.13 -8.43 1.00
C GLU A 35 -4.72 -9.01 1.15
N GLU A 36 -4.38 -9.97 0.30
CA GLU A 36 -3.03 -10.58 0.27
C GLU A 36 -2.00 -9.67 -0.44
N TYR A 37 -2.48 -8.66 -1.17
CA TYR A 37 -1.65 -7.80 -2.01
C TYR A 37 -1.76 -6.33 -1.63
N LEU A 38 -0.68 -5.59 -1.88
CA LEU A 38 -0.75 -4.16 -2.12
C LEU A 38 -1.24 -3.90 -3.53
N TYR A 39 -1.96 -2.78 -3.69
CA TYR A 39 -2.51 -2.36 -4.98
C TYR A 39 -1.98 -0.99 -5.37
N SER A 40 -1.60 -0.83 -6.63
CA SER A 40 -1.34 0.48 -7.25
C SER A 40 -2.63 0.99 -7.89
N LEU A 41 -3.01 2.21 -7.55
CA LEU A 41 -4.07 2.97 -8.20
C LEU A 41 -3.45 4.05 -9.10
N ASP A 42 -3.74 3.99 -10.40
CA ASP A 42 -3.43 5.03 -11.37
C ASP A 42 -4.48 6.14 -11.28
N LEU A 43 -4.05 7.35 -10.95
CA LEU A 43 -4.91 8.52 -10.74
C LEU A 43 -5.33 9.22 -12.05
N ILE A 44 -4.81 8.81 -13.20
CA ILE A 44 -5.19 9.39 -14.50
C ILE A 44 -6.40 8.66 -15.08
N ASN A 45 -6.38 7.33 -15.05
CA ASN A 45 -7.42 6.48 -15.65
C ASN A 45 -8.22 5.68 -14.61
N GLY A 46 -7.80 5.68 -13.35
CA GLY A 46 -8.48 4.98 -12.27
C GLY A 46 -8.21 3.47 -12.24
N GLN A 47 -7.17 2.99 -12.93
CA GLN A 47 -6.85 1.58 -13.01
C GLN A 47 -6.20 1.10 -11.70
N LEU A 48 -6.74 0.02 -11.14
CA LEU A 48 -6.16 -0.67 -9.99
C LEU A 48 -5.34 -1.90 -10.45
N LYS A 49 -4.16 -2.12 -9.87
CA LYS A 49 -3.30 -3.28 -10.16
C LYS A 49 -2.73 -3.87 -8.87
N LYS A 50 -2.73 -5.18 -8.74
CA LYS A 50 -1.94 -5.89 -7.71
C LYS A 50 -0.45 -5.68 -8.00
N ILE A 51 0.35 -5.35 -6.98
CA ILE A 51 1.78 -5.04 -7.17
C ILE A 51 2.71 -5.89 -6.31
N PHE A 52 2.37 -6.14 -5.04
CA PHE A 52 3.22 -6.88 -4.11
C PHE A 52 2.39 -7.81 -3.25
N GLU A 53 2.76 -9.08 -3.14
CA GLU A 53 2.17 -10.04 -2.22
C GLU A 53 2.80 -9.83 -0.84
N VAL A 54 2.01 -9.38 0.13
CA VAL A 54 2.48 -8.93 1.46
C VAL A 54 1.75 -9.63 2.61
N GLY A 55 0.83 -10.53 2.25
CA GLY A 55 -0.08 -11.19 3.17
C GLY A 55 -1.18 -10.26 3.69
N LYS A 56 -2.24 -10.87 4.21
CA LYS A 56 -3.32 -10.16 4.93
C LYS A 56 -2.79 -9.40 6.14
N GLY A 57 -3.45 -8.29 6.47
CA GLY A 57 -3.27 -7.58 7.74
C GLY A 57 -2.45 -6.30 7.66
N VAL A 58 -2.16 -5.80 6.46
CA VAL A 58 -1.49 -4.51 6.29
C VAL A 58 -2.40 -3.39 6.77
N LYS A 59 -1.89 -2.62 7.74
CA LYS A 59 -2.62 -1.51 8.38
C LYS A 59 -2.04 -0.15 8.05
N ASP A 60 -0.81 -0.11 7.59
CA ASP A 60 -0.08 1.14 7.42
C ASP A 60 0.98 1.02 6.34
N LEU A 61 1.27 2.17 5.71
CA LEU A 61 2.20 2.30 4.61
C LEU A 61 3.01 3.59 4.79
N LEU A 62 4.32 3.52 4.58
CA LEU A 62 5.22 4.68 4.60
C LEU A 62 6.10 4.66 3.35
N TYR A 63 6.10 5.74 2.60
CA TYR A 63 6.98 5.90 1.43
C TYR A 63 8.09 6.91 1.69
N LEU A 64 9.33 6.47 1.50
CA LEU A 64 10.53 7.29 1.59
C LEU A 64 11.01 7.58 0.16
N PRO A 65 10.77 8.78 -0.38
CA PRO A 65 11.03 9.09 -1.80
C PRO A 65 12.52 9.15 -2.14
N GLU A 66 13.37 9.58 -1.21
CA GLU A 66 14.82 9.68 -1.42
C GLU A 66 15.46 8.32 -1.72
N ASP A 67 14.95 7.26 -1.08
CA ASP A 67 15.45 5.89 -1.24
C ASP A 67 14.58 5.05 -2.20
N ASN A 68 13.46 5.63 -2.67
CA ASN A 68 12.40 4.93 -3.39
C ASN A 68 11.98 3.63 -2.67
N LEU A 69 11.78 3.75 -1.35
CA LEU A 69 11.53 2.65 -0.42
C LEU A 69 10.09 2.75 0.12
N LEU A 70 9.31 1.69 -0.04
CA LEU A 70 7.99 1.56 0.56
C LEU A 70 8.05 0.58 1.73
N ILE A 71 7.56 1.00 2.88
CA ILE A 71 7.51 0.22 4.12
C ILE A 71 6.04 -0.09 4.41
N PHE A 72 5.74 -1.31 4.84
CA PHE A 72 4.40 -1.70 5.27
C PHE A 72 4.43 -2.33 6.66
N ALA A 73 3.44 -2.01 7.49
CA ALA A 73 3.22 -2.69 8.77
C ALA A 73 2.08 -3.70 8.63
N ASN A 74 2.39 -4.97 8.88
CA ASN A 74 1.42 -6.05 8.88
C ASN A 74 1.09 -6.45 10.33
N SER A 75 -0.13 -6.14 10.73
CA SER A 75 -0.63 -6.38 12.10
C SER A 75 -1.04 -7.83 12.37
N ILE A 76 -1.40 -8.61 11.33
CA ILE A 76 -1.76 -10.02 11.46
C ILE A 76 -0.48 -10.86 11.53
N ASN A 77 0.48 -10.56 10.66
CA ASN A 77 1.76 -11.27 10.61
C ASN A 77 2.77 -10.78 11.66
N ASN A 78 2.45 -9.70 12.39
CA ASN A 78 3.37 -9.02 13.32
C ASN A 78 4.73 -8.76 12.66
N SER A 79 4.71 -8.20 11.45
CA SER A 79 5.92 -7.91 10.68
C SER A 79 5.93 -6.50 10.10
N VAL A 80 7.12 -5.99 9.84
CA VAL A 80 7.36 -4.81 9.01
C VAL A 80 8.11 -5.26 7.78
N GLY A 81 7.57 -4.97 6.60
CA GLY A 81 8.21 -5.29 5.33
C GLY A 81 8.74 -4.06 4.62
N PHE A 82 9.79 -4.27 3.83
CA PHE A 82 10.53 -3.23 3.12
C PHE A 82 10.55 -3.57 1.63
N ILE A 83 10.13 -2.64 0.77
CA ILE A 83 9.98 -2.83 -0.66
C ILE A 83 10.81 -1.79 -1.40
N ASN A 84 11.81 -2.24 -2.15
CA ASN A 84 12.57 -1.37 -3.05
C ASN A 84 11.80 -1.21 -4.36
N LEU A 85 11.33 0.02 -4.63
CA LEU A 85 10.55 0.31 -5.82
C LEU A 85 11.43 0.54 -7.07
N ASN A 86 12.76 0.66 -6.93
CA ASN A 86 13.66 0.74 -8.09
C ASN A 86 13.72 -0.59 -8.85
N ASN A 87 13.58 -1.71 -8.12
CA ASN A 87 13.63 -3.06 -8.70
C ASN A 87 12.35 -3.88 -8.44
N ASN A 88 11.35 -3.29 -7.80
CA ASN A 88 10.07 -3.91 -7.43
C ASN A 88 10.24 -5.21 -6.65
N LYS A 89 11.07 -5.20 -5.61
CA LYS A 89 11.29 -6.37 -4.74
C LYS A 89 11.05 -6.05 -3.28
N ILE A 90 10.43 -7.01 -2.60
CA ILE A 90 10.46 -7.08 -1.14
C ILE A 90 11.89 -7.43 -0.75
N MET A 91 12.54 -6.51 -0.03
CA MET A 91 13.93 -6.65 0.42
C MET A 91 14.02 -7.52 1.66
N ALA A 92 13.11 -7.31 2.61
CA ALA A 92 13.10 -7.98 3.90
C ALA A 92 11.71 -7.87 4.53
N GLU A 93 11.41 -8.82 5.41
CA GLU A 93 10.37 -8.73 6.41
C GLU A 93 10.97 -9.01 7.78
N VAL A 94 10.71 -8.11 8.71
CA VAL A 94 11.24 -8.17 10.07
C VAL A 94 10.08 -8.41 11.01
N SER A 95 10.13 -9.52 11.75
CA SER A 95 9.16 -9.77 12.83
C SER A 95 9.31 -8.72 13.91
N VAL A 96 8.18 -8.15 14.32
CA VAL A 96 8.07 -7.14 15.38
C VAL A 96 7.14 -7.65 16.47
N GLY A 97 6.99 -6.87 17.55
CA GLY A 97 6.01 -7.15 18.60
C GLY A 97 4.56 -7.08 18.09
N TYR A 98 3.61 -7.24 19.01
CA TYR A 98 2.20 -7.30 18.67
C TYR A 98 1.65 -5.98 18.14
N ARG A 99 0.81 -6.06 17.08
CA ARG A 99 0.03 -4.93 16.52
C ARG A 99 0.88 -3.75 16.05
N CYS A 100 1.79 -4.02 15.11
CA CYS A 100 2.59 -2.96 14.49
C CYS A 100 1.73 -1.92 13.77
N LEU A 101 2.06 -0.64 13.97
CA LEU A 101 1.57 0.52 13.23
C LEU A 101 2.80 1.30 12.76
N CYS A 102 2.81 1.80 11.52
CA CYS A 102 3.96 2.51 10.95
C CYS A 102 3.74 4.00 11.11
N VAL A 103 4.18 4.58 12.23
CA VAL A 103 4.05 6.02 12.43
C VAL A 103 5.18 6.74 11.69
N ALA A 104 4.84 7.52 10.67
CA ALA A 104 5.77 8.48 10.08
C ALA A 104 6.01 9.63 11.09
N PRO A 105 7.25 10.12 11.28
CA PRO A 105 7.52 11.34 12.03
C PRO A 105 7.00 12.61 11.32
#